data_AF-A0A7S0HCA7-F1
#
_entry.id   AF-A0A7S0HCA7-F1
#
_cell.length_a   1.000
_cell.length_b   1.000
_cell.length_c   1.000
_cell.angle_alpha   90.00
_cell.angle_beta   90.00
_cell.angle_gamma   90.00
#
_symmetry.space_group_name_H-M   'P 1'
#
loop_
_entity.id
_entity.type
_entity.pdbx_description
1 polymer ?
#
loop_
_entity_poly.entity_id
_entity_poly.type
_entity_poly.pdbx_seq_one_letter_code
_entity_poly.pdbx_strand_id
1 'polypeptide(L)'
;HIGHVYTTLASDVVARFMRLDGHEVKFLTGTDEHGQKVEQSAGLAGETPIEFADRVSETFRAILPLYNFSCDEFIRTTEPRHIAATQALWTKLLDSGDIYLGAYEGGGS
;
A
#
# COMPACT_ATOMS: atom_id res chain seq x y z
N HIS A 1 -9.53 -11.19 -0.50
CA HIS A 1 -10.47 -11.92 0.40
C HIS A 1 -11.30 -10.95 1.23
N ILE A 2 -12.33 -11.42 1.95
CA ILE A 2 -13.27 -10.56 2.72
C ILE A 2 -12.58 -9.64 3.74
N GLY A 3 -11.48 -10.10 4.36
CA GLY A 3 -10.70 -9.28 5.30
C GLY A 3 -10.24 -7.92 4.74
N HIS A 4 -9.80 -7.84 3.47
CA HIS A 4 -9.39 -6.56 2.88
C HIS A 4 -10.58 -5.64 2.56
N VAL A 5 -11.73 -6.22 2.24
CA VAL A 5 -12.96 -5.46 2.03
C VAL A 5 -13.45 -4.89 3.37
N TYR A 6 -13.32 -5.63 4.46
CA TYR A 6 -13.75 -5.18 5.79
C TYR A 6 -13.02 -3.92 6.27
N THR A 7 -11.69 -3.89 6.18
CA THR A 7 -10.92 -2.70 6.61
C THR A 7 -11.20 -1.49 5.72
N THR A 8 -11.40 -1.72 4.42
CA THR A 8 -11.78 -0.67 3.47
C THR A 8 -13.18 -0.13 3.77
N LEU A 9 -14.13 -1.01 4.10
CA LEU A 9 -15.49 -0.62 4.51
C LEU A 9 -15.48 0.19 5.81
N ALA A 10 -14.75 -0.26 6.83
CA ALA A 10 -14.66 0.47 8.09
C ALA A 10 -14.09 1.89 7.89
N SER A 11 -13.06 2.01 7.05
CA SER A 11 -12.46 3.29 6.68
C SER A 11 -13.43 4.16 5.87
N ASP A 12 -14.20 3.56 4.95
CA ASP A 12 -15.23 4.25 4.16
C ASP A 12 -16.35 4.81 5.04
N VAL A 13 -16.83 4.04 6.03
CA VAL A 13 -17.85 4.48 6.99
C VAL A 13 -17.37 5.70 7.76
N VAL A 14 -16.13 5.69 8.27
CA VAL A 14 -15.55 6.83 8.99
C VAL A 14 -15.40 8.03 8.05
N ALA A 15 -14.88 7.82 6.84
CA ALA A 15 -14.71 8.89 5.86
C ALA A 15 -16.03 9.57 5.51
N ARG A 16 -17.09 8.80 5.27
CA ARG A 16 -18.43 9.31 4.99
C ARG A 16 -19.03 10.05 6.18
N PHE A 17 -18.90 9.50 7.39
CA PHE A 17 -19.37 10.14 8.60
C PHE A 17 -18.71 11.51 8.80
N MET A 18 -17.39 11.59 8.68
CA MET A 18 -16.65 12.85 8.82
C MET A 18 -17.02 13.88 7.75
N ARG A 19 -17.23 13.45 6.49
CA ARG A 19 -17.71 14.34 5.43
C ARG A 19 -19.13 14.86 5.73
N LEU A 20 -20.00 14.02 6.29
CA LEU A 20 -21.35 14.42 6.72
C LEU A 20 -21.31 15.41 7.89
N ASP A 21 -20.31 15.30 8.77
CA ASP A 21 -20.06 16.23 9.88
C ASP A 21 -19.36 17.54 9.44
N GLY A 22 -19.18 17.73 8.12
CA GLY A 22 -18.65 18.97 7.54
C GLY A 22 -17.12 19.06 7.50
N HIS A 23 -16.40 17.97 7.82
CA HIS A 23 -14.95 17.94 7.70
C HIS A 23 -14.49 17.76 6.25
N GLU A 24 -13.37 18.40 5.90
CA GLU A 24 -12.60 18.04 4.71
C GLU A 24 -11.90 16.69 4.96
N VAL A 25 -12.18 15.71 4.11
CA VAL A 25 -11.68 14.34 4.26
C VAL A 25 -10.96 13.92 3.00
N LYS A 26 -9.77 13.35 3.17
CA LYS A 26 -9.04 12.63 2.12
C LYS A 26 -8.87 11.17 2.52
N PHE A 27 -9.71 10.30 1.97
CA PHE A 27 -9.66 8.85 2.17
C PHE A 27 -8.79 8.19 1.10
N LEU A 28 -7.69 7.57 1.55
CA LEU A 28 -6.70 6.89 0.72
C LEU A 28 -6.66 5.40 1.06
N THR A 29 -6.45 4.57 0.05
CA THR A 29 -6.10 3.15 0.21
C THR A 29 -5.14 2.72 -0.88
N GLY A 30 -4.73 1.46 -0.93
CA GLY A 30 -3.74 1.03 -1.91
C GLY A 30 -3.26 -0.40 -1.75
N THR A 31 -2.23 -0.72 -2.53
CA THR A 31 -1.52 -2.00 -2.51
C THR A 31 -0.06 -1.81 -2.17
N ASP A 32 0.42 -2.68 -1.26
CA ASP A 32 1.84 -2.86 -0.99
C ASP A 32 2.38 -4.00 -1.87
N GLU A 33 3.36 -3.67 -2.70
CA GLU A 33 3.80 -4.47 -3.84
C GLU A 33 5.27 -4.87 -3.73
N HIS A 34 5.93 -4.59 -2.60
CA HIS A 34 7.33 -4.92 -2.39
C HIS A 34 7.52 -6.08 -1.39
N GLY A 35 8.69 -6.70 -1.44
CA GLY A 35 9.16 -7.68 -0.46
C GLY A 35 9.11 -9.15 -0.93
N GLN A 36 9.79 -10.00 -0.16
CA GLN A 36 10.05 -11.40 -0.53
C GLN A 36 8.78 -12.22 -0.79
N LYS A 37 7.68 -11.93 -0.08
CA LYS A 37 6.40 -12.63 -0.27
C LYS A 37 5.79 -12.37 -1.64
N VAL A 38 5.91 -11.14 -2.16
CA VAL A 38 5.42 -10.78 -3.50
C VAL A 38 6.24 -11.51 -4.56
N GLU A 39 7.56 -11.53 -4.41
CA GLU A 39 8.47 -12.26 -5.30
C GLU A 39 8.18 -13.76 -5.33
N GLN A 40 8.01 -14.39 -4.15
CA GLN A 40 7.64 -15.80 -4.04
C GLN A 40 6.29 -16.10 -4.70
N SER A 41 5.28 -15.24 -4.47
CA SER A 41 3.95 -15.41 -5.05
C SER A 41 3.95 -15.25 -6.57
N ALA A 42 4.72 -14.30 -7.09
CA ALA A 42 4.92 -14.10 -8.53
C ALA A 42 5.58 -15.32 -9.17
N GLY A 43 6.63 -15.85 -8.53
CA GLY A 43 7.30 -17.09 -8.98
C GLY A 43 6.36 -18.31 -9.01
N LEU A 44 5.50 -18.47 -7.99
CA LEU A 44 4.47 -19.52 -7.97
C LEU A 44 3.40 -19.33 -9.05
N ALA A 45 3.12 -18.09 -9.45
CA ALA A 45 2.18 -17.75 -10.52
C ALA A 45 2.82 -17.83 -11.92
N GLY A 46 4.13 -17.98 -12.03
CA GLY A 46 4.87 -17.93 -13.31
C GLY A 46 4.90 -16.53 -13.94
N GLU A 47 4.74 -15.48 -13.14
CA GLU A 47 4.71 -14.08 -13.54
C GLU A 47 5.96 -13.34 -13.03
N THR A 48 6.37 -12.24 -13.66
CA THR A 48 7.34 -11.33 -13.04
C THR A 48 6.71 -10.61 -11.84
N PRO A 49 7.51 -10.13 -10.87
CA PRO A 49 6.95 -9.42 -9.70
C PRO A 49 6.06 -8.23 -10.06
N ILE A 50 6.42 -7.48 -11.12
CA ILE A 50 5.64 -6.32 -11.56
C ILE A 50 4.32 -6.73 -12.21
N GLU A 51 4.31 -7.78 -13.05
CA GLU A 51 3.08 -8.29 -13.67
C GLU A 51 2.11 -8.82 -12.62
N PHE A 52 2.63 -9.55 -11.63
CA PHE A 52 1.85 -10.04 -10.50
C PHE A 52 1.27 -8.87 -9.69
N ALA A 53 2.09 -7.86 -9.38
CA ALA A 53 1.67 -6.68 -8.65
C ALA A 53 0.59 -5.88 -9.42
N ASP A 54 0.76 -5.69 -10.73
CA ASP A 54 -0.22 -5.03 -11.60
C ASP A 54 -1.57 -5.75 -11.56
N ARG A 55 -1.57 -7.08 -11.75
CA ARG A 55 -2.79 -7.90 -11.74
C ARG A 55 -3.50 -7.88 -10.39
N VAL A 56 -2.75 -8.01 -9.30
CA VAL A 56 -3.31 -7.96 -7.95
C VAL A 56 -3.83 -6.57 -7.64
N SER A 57 -3.07 -5.51 -7.92
CA SER A 57 -3.50 -4.13 -7.71
C SER A 57 -4.80 -3.83 -8.44
N GLU A 58 -4.93 -4.24 -9.70
CA GLU A 58 -6.16 -4.01 -10.47
C GLU A 58 -7.37 -4.70 -9.83
N THR A 59 -7.18 -5.92 -9.32
CA THR A 59 -8.24 -6.64 -8.60
C THR A 59 -8.71 -5.88 -7.37
N PHE A 60 -7.79 -5.28 -6.60
CA PHE A 60 -8.15 -4.46 -5.44
C PHE A 60 -8.80 -3.13 -5.83
N ARG A 61 -8.28 -2.48 -6.88
CA ARG A 61 -8.84 -1.23 -7.39
C ARG A 61 -10.28 -1.43 -7.89
N ALA A 62 -10.57 -2.55 -8.55
CA ALA A 62 -11.90 -2.90 -9.05
C ALA A 62 -12.95 -3.10 -7.94
N ILE A 63 -12.53 -3.44 -6.71
CA ILE A 63 -13.43 -3.57 -5.56
C ILE A 63 -14.01 -2.20 -5.16
N LEU A 64 -13.26 -1.11 -5.33
CA LEU A 64 -13.71 0.23 -4.94
C LEU A 64 -15.06 0.63 -5.57
N PRO A 65 -15.20 0.63 -6.92
CA PRO A 65 -16.49 0.95 -7.54
C PRO A 65 -17.54 -0.13 -7.29
N LEU A 66 -17.15 -1.41 -7.19
CA LEU A 66 -18.09 -2.52 -6.97
C LEU A 66 -18.87 -2.38 -5.65
N TYR A 67 -18.21 -1.92 -4.59
CA TYR A 67 -18.81 -1.70 -3.28
C TYR A 67 -19.16 -0.22 -3.01
N ASN A 68 -19.02 0.64 -4.03
CA ASN A 68 -19.25 2.08 -3.92
C ASN A 68 -18.45 2.73 -2.77
N PHE A 69 -17.17 2.38 -2.63
CA PHE A 69 -16.30 3.03 -1.65
C PHE A 69 -15.92 4.45 -2.11
N SER A 70 -15.98 5.39 -1.18
CA SER A 70 -15.68 6.82 -1.36
C SER A 70 -14.18 7.13 -1.26
N CYS A 71 -13.34 6.21 -1.75
CA CYS A 71 -11.90 6.37 -1.78
C CYS A 71 -11.53 7.48 -2.77
N ASP A 72 -10.86 8.53 -2.28
CA ASP A 72 -10.45 9.66 -3.11
C ASP A 72 -9.26 9.30 -3.99
N GLU A 73 -8.37 8.43 -3.50
CA GLU A 73 -7.18 8.05 -4.25
C GLU A 73 -6.64 6.66 -3.84
N PHE A 74 -6.34 5.84 -4.85
CA PHE A 74 -5.75 4.51 -4.70
C PHE A 74 -4.27 4.55 -5.09
N ILE A 75 -3.40 4.21 -4.14
CA ILE A 75 -1.94 4.36 -4.25
C ILE A 75 -1.28 2.98 -4.40
N ARG A 76 -0.31 2.87 -5.30
CA ARG A 76 0.57 1.69 -5.39
C ARG A 76 1.98 2.03 -4.91
N THR A 77 2.62 1.15 -4.14
CA THR A 77 4.00 1.40 -3.66
C THR A 77 5.06 1.29 -4.77
N THR A 78 4.69 0.84 -5.97
CA THR A 78 5.54 0.86 -7.18
C THR A 78 5.48 2.19 -7.95
N GLU A 79 4.58 3.12 -7.60
CA GLU A 79 4.47 4.40 -8.30
C GLU A 79 5.72 5.27 -8.10
N PRO A 80 6.19 5.99 -9.14
CA PRO A 80 7.38 6.84 -9.05
C PRO A 80 7.33 7.87 -7.91
N ARG A 81 6.15 8.42 -7.62
CA ARG A 81 5.96 9.37 -6.51
C ARG A 81 6.15 8.75 -5.13
N HIS A 82 5.78 7.48 -4.96
CA HIS A 82 5.98 6.76 -3.71
C HIS A 82 7.46 6.47 -3.50
N ILE A 83 8.14 6.01 -4.55
CA ILE A 83 9.58 5.77 -4.55
C ILE A 83 10.33 7.06 -4.17
N ALA A 84 10.00 8.18 -4.83
CA ALA A 84 10.62 9.46 -4.53
C ALA A 84 10.37 9.94 -3.09
N ALA A 85 9.14 9.77 -2.58
CA ALA A 85 8.81 10.13 -1.20
C ALA A 85 9.57 9.28 -0.17
N THR A 86 9.67 7.96 -0.39
CA THR A 86 10.41 7.04 0.48
C THR A 86 11.91 7.35 0.47
N GLN A 87 12.49 7.64 -0.70
CA GLN A 87 13.89 8.08 -0.82
C GLN A 87 14.13 9.40 -0.08
N ALA A 88 13.24 10.37 -0.22
CA ALA A 88 13.36 11.65 0.49
C ALA A 88 13.26 11.48 2.01
N LEU A 89 12.39 10.60 2.50
CA LEU A 89 12.31 10.27 3.92
C LEU A 89 13.58 9.60 4.42
N TRP A 90 14.10 8.63 3.66
CA TRP A 90 15.37 7.95 3.96
C TRP A 90 16.52 8.95 4.11
N THR A 91 16.68 9.85 3.14
CA THR A 91 17.73 10.87 3.19
C THR A 91 17.60 11.75 4.43
N LYS A 92 16.38 12.19 4.78
CA LYS A 92 16.16 12.99 6.00
C LYS A 92 16.57 12.26 7.28
N LEU A 93 16.25 10.97 7.38
CA LEU A 93 16.60 10.14 8.54
C LEU A 93 18.11 9.86 8.62
N LEU A 94 18.77 9.75 7.47
CA LEU A 94 20.22 9.63 7.40
C LEU A 94 20.89 10.95 7.86
N ASP A 95 20.40 12.07 7.36
CA ASP A 95 20.93 13.41 7.67
C ASP A 95 20.70 13.82 9.13
N SER A 96 19.62 13.34 9.77
CA SER A 96 19.35 13.57 11.20
C SER A 96 20.21 12.68 12.13
N GLY A 97 20.92 11.69 11.57
CA GLY A 97 21.71 10.73 12.34
C GLY A 97 20.88 9.61 12.99
N ASP A 98 19.60 9.48 12.62
CA ASP A 98 18.71 8.43 13.14
C ASP A 98 18.94 7.06 12.47
N ILE A 99 19.63 7.04 11.33
CA ILE A 99 20.05 5.80 10.65
C ILE A 99 21.54 5.56 10.88
N TYR A 100 21.85 4.39 11.42
CA TYR A 100 23.21 3.89 11.53
C TYR A 100 23.31 2.49 10.94
N LEU A 101 24.49 2.15 10.43
CA LEU A 101 24.76 0.80 9.91
C LEU A 101 24.91 -0.16 11.09
N GLY A 102 24.03 -1.15 11.17
CA GLY A 102 24.12 -2.26 12.11
C GLY A 102 24.21 -3.60 11.37
N ALA A 103 24.83 -4.59 12.00
CA ALA A 103 24.72 -5.97 11.55
C ALA A 103 23.45 -6.57 12.16
N TYR A 104 22.59 -7.15 11.32
CA TYR A 104 21.42 -7.89 11.76
C TYR A 104 21.65 -9.39 11.56
N GLU A 105 21.75 -10.14 12.64
CA GLU A 105 21.71 -11.61 12.61
C GLU A 105 20.25 -12.07 12.75
N GLY A 106 19.58 -12.23 11.60
CA GLY A 106 18.27 -12.87 11.52
C GLY A 106 18.41 -14.37 11.30
N GLY A 107 17.75 -15.18 12.13
CA GLY A 107 17.81 -16.64 12.06
C GLY A 107 17.37 -17.17 10.70
N GLY A 108 18.35 -17.60 9.90
CA GLY A 108 18.15 -18.53 8.81
C GLY A 108 18.09 -19.94 9.36
N SER A 109 16.89 -20.42 9.63
CA SER A 109 16.58 -21.85 9.71
C SER A 109 15.74 -22.25 8.52
#